data_AF-A0A940LFA2-F1
#
_entry.id   AF-A0A940LFA2-F1
#
_cell.length_a   1.000
_cell.length_b   1.000
_cell.length_c   1.000
_cell.angle_alpha   90.00
_cell.angle_beta   90.00
_cell.angle_gamma   90.00
#
_symmetry.space_group_name_H-M   'P 1'
#
loop_
_entity.id
_entity.type
_entity.pdbx_description
1 polymer ?
#
loop_
_entity_poly.entity_id
_entity_poly.type
_entity_poly.pdbx_seq_one_letter_code
_entity_poly.pdbx_strand_id
1 'polypeptide(L)'
;RANIFQSLAGKVEAPTGVHMVDNSDFMIVNVSPSKKGWEEIGPLVFTINNTKYTSNKIRYEVIDALPNTDKGVWVRKVDLEKDRFCIIIEQRIPANEITTTNENTINITKEPETSEIMRFKYSYSIPGLSNPNSSSFTDYASVRINGQDRQFMYGYSIYYFTIDDARAKIKITKDLMENIPSWYQFNEIIVQ
;
A
#
# COMPACT_ATOMS: atom_id res chain seq x y z
N ARG A 1 2.89 2.88 -8.96
CA ARG A 1 3.59 2.42 -7.73
C ARG A 1 4.95 1.90 -8.17
N ALA A 2 6.04 2.30 -7.53
CA ALA A 2 7.39 1.87 -7.87
C ALA A 2 7.73 0.54 -7.17
N ASN A 3 8.40 -0.38 -7.86
CA ASN A 3 8.99 -1.58 -7.24
C ASN A 3 10.52 -1.41 -7.23
N ILE A 4 11.14 -1.55 -6.07
CA ILE A 4 12.58 -1.33 -5.88
C ILE A 4 13.30 -2.67 -6.01
N PHE A 5 14.31 -2.75 -6.87
CA PHE A 5 15.17 -3.93 -7.00
C PHE A 5 16.61 -3.56 -6.66
N GLN A 6 17.32 -4.48 -6.01
CA GLN A 6 18.75 -4.36 -5.74
C GLN A 6 19.51 -5.18 -6.79
N SER A 7 20.44 -4.56 -7.50
CA SER A 7 21.36 -5.24 -8.41
C SER A 7 22.73 -4.59 -8.31
N LEU A 8 23.77 -5.39 -8.09
CA LEU A 8 25.19 -4.98 -8.18
C LEU A 8 25.71 -5.09 -9.63
N ALA A 9 24.87 -5.55 -10.55
CA ALA A 9 25.24 -5.73 -11.94
C ALA A 9 25.17 -4.39 -12.68
N GLY A 10 26.16 -4.12 -13.53
CA GLY A 10 26.18 -2.97 -14.44
C GLY A 10 25.01 -2.97 -15.45
N LYS A 11 25.12 -2.12 -16.48
CA LYS A 11 24.08 -1.76 -17.46
C LYS A 11 23.02 -2.86 -17.72
N VAL A 12 21.80 -2.60 -17.27
CA VAL A 12 20.63 -3.49 -17.41
C VAL A 12 19.80 -3.06 -18.61
N GLU A 13 19.34 -4.02 -19.41
CA GLU A 13 18.40 -3.75 -20.50
C GLU A 13 16.95 -3.84 -19.98
N ALA A 14 16.19 -2.75 -20.13
CA ALA A 14 14.79 -2.66 -19.71
C ALA A 14 13.83 -3.14 -20.81
N PRO A 15 12.83 -3.97 -20.48
CA PRO A 15 11.68 -4.22 -21.37
C PRO A 15 10.90 -2.93 -21.67
N THR A 16 10.11 -2.92 -22.74
CA THR A 16 9.20 -1.82 -23.08
C THR A 16 8.23 -1.52 -21.91
N GLY A 17 8.10 -0.25 -21.51
CA GLY A 17 7.22 0.18 -20.40
C GLY A 17 7.88 0.16 -19.01
N VAL A 18 9.17 -0.22 -18.94
CA VAL A 18 9.98 -0.18 -17.72
C VAL A 18 10.92 1.03 -17.78
N HIS A 19 10.81 1.93 -16.81
CA HIS A 19 11.75 3.04 -16.64
C HIS A 19 12.72 2.74 -15.50
N MET A 20 14.02 2.82 -15.77
CA MET A 20 15.07 2.59 -14.77
C MET A 20 15.60 3.92 -14.24
N VAL A 21 15.75 4.03 -12.93
CA VAL A 21 16.46 5.14 -12.27
C VAL A 21 17.65 4.53 -11.53
N ASP A 22 18.86 4.90 -11.96
CA ASP A 22 20.10 4.54 -11.29
C ASP A 22 20.36 5.54 -10.15
N ASN A 23 20.44 5.04 -8.93
CA ASN A 23 21.07 5.70 -7.81
C ASN A 23 22.44 5.03 -7.56
N SER A 24 23.35 5.66 -6.83
CA SER A 24 24.71 5.18 -6.56
C SER A 24 24.79 3.71 -6.10
N ASP A 25 23.73 3.22 -5.44
CA ASP A 25 23.68 1.90 -4.83
C ASP A 25 22.52 1.02 -5.33
N PHE A 26 21.60 1.55 -6.15
CA PHE A 26 20.33 0.88 -6.49
C PHE A 26 19.87 1.15 -7.93
N MET A 27 19.26 0.14 -8.55
CA MET A 27 18.51 0.30 -9.80
C MET A 27 17.01 0.18 -9.53
N ILE A 28 16.29 1.30 -9.64
CA ILE A 28 14.85 1.34 -9.40
C ILE A 28 14.11 1.08 -10.73
N VAL A 29 13.27 0.05 -10.77
CA VAL A 29 12.44 -0.32 -11.94
C VAL A 29 11.03 0.23 -11.72
N ASN A 30 10.72 1.34 -12.40
CA ASN A 30 9.37 1.90 -12.43
C ASN A 30 8.56 1.23 -13.53
N VAL A 31 7.41 0.67 -13.15
CA VAL A 31 6.50 0.02 -14.08
C VAL A 31 5.18 0.74 -14.08
N SER A 32 4.79 1.19 -15.27
CA SER A 32 3.46 1.73 -15.52
C SER A 32 2.55 0.57 -15.91
N PRO A 33 1.59 0.18 -15.07
CA PRO A 33 0.72 -0.93 -15.39
C PRO A 33 -0.10 -0.62 -16.65
N SER A 34 -0.24 -1.60 -17.54
CA SER A 34 -0.94 -1.41 -18.82
C SER A 34 -2.45 -1.66 -18.69
N LYS A 35 -2.85 -2.54 -17.77
CA LYS A 35 -4.24 -2.89 -17.47
C LYS A 35 -4.39 -3.39 -16.03
N LYS A 36 -5.65 -3.44 -15.58
CA LYS A 36 -6.05 -4.08 -14.32
C LYS A 36 -5.81 -5.60 -14.39
N GLY A 37 -5.52 -6.21 -13.23
CA GLY A 37 -5.35 -7.65 -13.06
C GLY A 37 -3.88 -8.08 -13.00
N TRP A 38 -3.64 -9.38 -13.17
CA TRP A 38 -2.30 -9.94 -13.11
C TRP A 38 -1.44 -9.50 -14.30
N GLU A 39 -0.30 -8.92 -13.99
CA GLU A 39 0.74 -8.56 -14.94
C GLU A 39 2.09 -9.16 -14.53
N GLU A 40 3.02 -9.16 -15.48
CA GLU A 40 4.38 -9.67 -15.29
C GLU A 40 5.41 -8.60 -15.64
N ILE A 41 6.51 -8.55 -14.90
CA ILE A 41 7.69 -7.74 -15.20
C ILE A 41 8.86 -8.69 -15.44
N GLY A 42 9.62 -8.40 -16.50
CA GLY A 42 10.81 -9.16 -16.87
C GLY A 42 10.53 -10.35 -17.80
N PRO A 43 11.49 -11.29 -17.93
CA PRO A 43 12.74 -11.32 -17.17
C PRO A 43 13.66 -10.15 -17.53
N LEU A 44 14.35 -9.60 -16.53
CA LEU A 44 15.39 -8.59 -16.75
C LEU A 44 16.70 -9.28 -17.13
N VAL A 45 17.41 -8.71 -18.10
CA VAL A 45 18.68 -9.21 -18.62
C VAL A 45 19.80 -8.22 -18.28
N PHE A 46 20.90 -8.74 -17.74
CA PHE A 46 22.07 -7.93 -17.39
C PHE A 46 23.37 -8.70 -17.66
N THR A 47 24.45 -7.97 -17.93
CA THR A 47 25.77 -8.55 -18.23
C THR A 47 26.78 -8.17 -17.14
N ILE A 48 27.46 -9.16 -16.56
CA ILE A 48 28.56 -8.95 -15.60
C ILE A 48 29.78 -9.70 -16.15
N ASN A 49 30.92 -9.00 -16.31
CA ASN A 49 32.16 -9.60 -16.83
C ASN A 49 31.95 -10.43 -18.11
N ASN A 50 31.23 -9.86 -19.09
CA ASN A 50 30.84 -10.52 -20.35
C ASN A 50 29.98 -11.79 -20.22
N THR A 51 29.51 -12.12 -19.01
CA THR A 51 28.54 -13.19 -18.78
C THR A 51 27.13 -12.63 -18.71
N LYS A 52 26.22 -13.19 -19.50
CA LYS A 52 24.81 -12.78 -19.56
C LYS A 52 24.01 -13.51 -18.48
N TYR A 53 23.27 -12.75 -17.70
CA TYR A 53 22.35 -13.26 -16.67
C TYR A 53 20.91 -12.90 -17.04
N THR A 54 19.97 -13.69 -16.55
CA THR A 54 18.54 -13.48 -16.76
C THR A 54 17.83 -13.75 -15.44
N SER A 55 17.05 -12.78 -14.96
CA SER A 55 16.25 -12.92 -13.75
C SER A 55 14.97 -13.71 -14.01
N ASN A 56 14.27 -14.10 -12.94
CA ASN A 56 12.91 -14.62 -13.07
C ASN A 56 11.94 -13.49 -13.45
N LYS A 57 10.78 -13.87 -14.00
CA LYS A 57 9.66 -12.97 -14.11
C LYS A 57 9.05 -12.71 -12.74
N ILE A 58 8.52 -11.50 -12.56
CA ILE A 58 7.86 -11.07 -11.34
C ILE A 58 6.40 -10.86 -11.67
N ARG A 59 5.51 -11.53 -10.93
CA ARG A 59 4.07 -11.39 -11.09
C ARG A 59 3.54 -10.42 -10.05
N TYR A 60 2.67 -9.52 -10.48
CA TYR A 60 2.05 -8.53 -9.61
C TYR A 60 0.60 -8.30 -10.04
N GLU A 61 -0.27 -7.97 -9.09
CA GLU A 61 -1.67 -7.64 -9.37
C GLU A 61 -1.88 -6.13 -9.39
N VAL A 62 -2.46 -5.64 -10.48
CA VAL A 62 -2.89 -4.26 -10.62
C VAL A 62 -4.34 -4.14 -10.15
N ILE A 63 -4.51 -3.52 -8.99
CA ILE A 63 -5.82 -3.25 -8.36
C ILE A 63 -6.37 -1.87 -8.74
N ASP A 64 -7.65 -1.63 -8.46
CA ASP A 64 -8.31 -0.36 -8.79
C ASP A 64 -7.64 0.85 -8.14
N ALA A 65 -7.62 1.97 -8.86
CA ALA A 65 -7.23 3.24 -8.26
C ALA A 65 -8.18 3.64 -7.14
N LEU A 66 -7.66 4.34 -6.13
CA LEU A 66 -8.50 4.94 -5.10
C LEU A 66 -9.39 6.04 -5.71
N PRO A 67 -10.65 6.19 -5.26
CA PRO A 67 -11.50 7.30 -5.66
C PRO A 67 -10.83 8.66 -5.44
N ASN A 68 -11.17 9.65 -6.27
CA ASN A 68 -10.66 11.01 -6.15
C ASN A 68 -11.41 11.78 -5.04
N THR A 69 -11.08 11.45 -3.79
CA THR A 69 -11.65 12.06 -2.57
C THR A 69 -10.56 12.27 -1.52
N ASP A 70 -10.72 13.25 -0.64
CA ASP A 70 -9.83 13.55 0.48
C ASP A 70 -10.21 12.79 1.77
N LYS A 71 -11.31 12.04 1.74
CA LYS A 71 -11.80 11.24 2.86
C LYS A 71 -12.20 9.85 2.41
N GLY A 72 -11.76 8.83 3.13
CA GLY A 72 -12.22 7.46 2.89
C GLY A 72 -11.38 6.41 3.57
N VAL A 73 -11.94 5.22 3.70
CA VAL A 73 -11.25 4.00 4.13
C VAL A 73 -11.49 2.94 3.06
N TRP A 74 -10.43 2.28 2.64
CA TRP A 74 -10.46 1.19 1.68
C TRP A 74 -9.70 0.01 2.27
N VAL A 75 -10.41 -1.10 2.45
CA VAL A 75 -9.83 -2.36 2.91
C VAL A 75 -9.91 -3.35 1.76
N ARG A 76 -8.78 -3.96 1.40
CA ARG A 76 -8.69 -4.85 0.23
C ARG A 76 -7.97 -6.13 0.61
N LYS A 77 -8.52 -7.27 0.20
CA LYS A 77 -7.83 -8.56 0.20
C LYS A 77 -7.17 -8.76 -1.15
N VAL A 78 -5.89 -9.11 -1.15
CA VAL A 78 -5.11 -9.44 -2.34
C VAL A 78 -4.54 -10.83 -2.14
N ASP A 79 -4.86 -11.74 -3.05
CA ASP A 79 -4.36 -13.11 -3.02
C ASP A 79 -2.93 -13.14 -3.58
N LEU A 80 -2.01 -13.74 -2.84
CA LEU A 80 -0.60 -13.83 -3.24
C LEU A 80 -0.30 -15.23 -3.79
N GLU A 81 -0.68 -16.25 -3.04
CA GLU A 81 -0.53 -17.67 -3.38
C GLU A 81 -1.73 -18.46 -2.85
N LYS A 82 -1.73 -19.79 -2.99
CA LYS A 82 -2.87 -20.65 -2.61
C LYS A 82 -3.30 -20.47 -1.15
N ASP A 83 -2.34 -20.31 -0.26
CA ASP A 83 -2.50 -20.24 1.19
C ASP A 83 -2.06 -18.88 1.76
N ARG A 84 -1.73 -17.92 0.90
CA ARG A 84 -1.20 -16.61 1.31
C ARG A 84 -1.95 -15.47 0.67
N PHE A 85 -2.28 -14.49 1.49
CA PHE A 85 -2.92 -13.25 1.05
C PHE A 85 -2.38 -12.08 1.87
N CYS A 86 -2.68 -10.87 1.44
CA CYS A 86 -2.53 -9.70 2.29
C CYS A 86 -3.83 -8.91 2.39
N ILE A 87 -3.98 -8.23 3.52
CA ILE A 87 -4.98 -7.18 3.70
C ILE A 87 -4.26 -5.83 3.63
N ILE A 88 -4.70 -5.00 2.69
CA ILE A 88 -4.25 -3.63 2.53
C ILE A 88 -5.34 -2.72 3.10
N ILE A 89 -4.95 -1.82 4.01
CA ILE A 89 -5.81 -0.76 4.54
C ILE A 89 -5.24 0.56 4.08
N GLU A 90 -6.05 1.31 3.35
CA GLU A 90 -5.75 2.66 2.89
C GLU A 90 -6.77 3.61 3.50
N GLN A 91 -6.32 4.72 4.06
CA GLN A 91 -7.19 5.72 4.65
C GLN A 91 -6.75 7.12 4.28
N ARG A 92 -7.70 7.98 3.91
CA ARG A 92 -7.48 9.43 3.80
C ARG A 92 -8.26 10.11 4.93
N ILE A 93 -7.55 10.88 5.74
CA ILE A 93 -8.09 11.65 6.86
C ILE A 93 -7.95 13.13 6.51
N PRO A 94 -9.05 13.86 6.28
CA PRO A 94 -8.99 15.28 5.92
C PRO A 94 -8.13 16.08 6.88
N ALA A 95 -7.33 16.99 6.33
CA ALA A 95 -6.58 17.96 7.11
C ALA A 95 -7.31 19.32 7.07
N ASN A 96 -7.64 19.83 8.24
CA ASN A 96 -8.34 21.10 8.39
C ASN A 96 -7.36 22.19 8.82
N GLU A 97 -7.65 23.43 8.41
CA GLU A 97 -6.92 24.59 8.90
C GLU A 97 -7.29 24.84 10.36
N ILE A 98 -6.28 24.84 11.23
CA ILE A 98 -6.37 25.19 12.63
C ILE A 98 -5.71 26.55 12.80
N THR A 99 -6.50 27.53 13.24
CA THR A 99 -6.02 28.86 13.56
C THR A 99 -5.84 28.98 15.07
N THR A 100 -4.60 29.16 15.51
CA THR A 100 -4.26 29.44 16.90
C THR A 100 -3.90 30.91 17.03
N THR A 101 -4.67 31.65 17.82
CA THR A 101 -4.43 33.07 18.10
C THR A 101 -3.87 33.25 19.50
N ASN A 102 -2.67 33.83 19.60
CA ASN A 102 -2.11 34.34 20.85
C ASN A 102 -2.05 35.86 20.79
N GLU A 103 -1.85 36.52 21.94
CA GLU A 103 -1.99 37.99 22.13
C GLU A 103 -1.33 38.87 21.04
N ASN A 104 -0.29 38.38 20.35
CA ASN A 104 0.39 39.08 19.25
C ASN A 104 0.64 38.25 17.98
N THR A 105 0.11 37.02 17.86
CA THR A 105 0.38 36.15 16.70
C THR A 105 -0.82 35.31 16.28
N ILE A 106 -0.97 35.12 14.96
CA ILE A 106 -1.92 34.18 14.36
C ILE A 106 -1.09 33.08 13.69
N ASN A 107 -1.19 31.86 14.18
CA ASN A 107 -0.59 30.67 13.57
C ASN A 107 -1.69 29.89 12.86
N ILE A 108 -1.48 29.54 11.59
CA ILE A 108 -2.39 28.69 10.81
C ILE A 108 -1.64 27.39 10.50
N THR A 109 -2.06 26.28 11.10
CA THR A 109 -1.54 24.93 10.82
C THR A 109 -2.59 24.11 10.08
N LYS A 110 -2.16 23.05 9.40
CA LYS A 110 -3.08 22.06 8.81
C LYS A 110 -2.86 20.73 9.51
N GLU A 111 -3.88 20.27 10.23
CA GLU A 111 -3.80 19.06 11.03
C GLU A 111 -4.93 18.09 10.64
N PRO A 112 -4.66 16.78 10.62
CA PRO A 112 -5.68 15.80 10.29
C PRO A 112 -6.76 15.74 11.38
N GLU A 113 -7.99 15.39 11.00
CA GLU A 113 -9.10 15.17 11.96
C GLU A 113 -8.73 14.19 13.09
N THR A 114 -7.80 13.28 12.82
CA THR A 114 -7.17 12.38 13.79
C THR A 114 -5.82 11.92 13.26
N SER A 115 -4.86 11.64 14.15
CA SER A 115 -3.59 11.00 13.80
C SER A 115 -3.69 9.46 13.75
N GLU A 116 -4.82 8.90 14.17
CA GLU A 116 -5.01 7.46 14.24
C GLU A 116 -5.67 6.90 12.99
N ILE A 117 -4.98 5.96 12.36
CA ILE A 117 -5.51 5.22 11.21
C ILE A 117 -6.16 3.90 11.67
N MET A 118 -7.17 3.47 10.91
CA MET A 118 -7.81 2.17 11.05
C MET A 118 -6.78 1.06 10.83
N ARG A 119 -6.73 0.11 11.76
CA ARG A 119 -5.76 -0.98 11.74
C ARG A 119 -6.29 -2.21 12.48
N PHE A 120 -5.58 -3.33 12.40
CA PHE A 120 -5.87 -4.50 13.24
C PHE A 120 -5.42 -4.26 14.68
N LYS A 121 -6.25 -4.65 15.66
CA LYS A 121 -5.86 -4.70 17.08
C LYS A 121 -4.75 -5.73 17.30
N TYR A 122 -4.98 -6.95 16.81
CA TYR A 122 -4.11 -8.10 17.00
C TYR A 122 -4.09 -8.94 15.73
N SER A 123 -3.33 -8.51 14.72
CA SER A 123 -3.23 -9.25 13.45
C SER A 123 -2.57 -10.62 13.62
N TYR A 124 -1.75 -10.83 14.65
CA TYR A 124 -1.01 -12.06 14.90
C TYR A 124 -1.80 -13.16 15.63
N SER A 125 -3.03 -12.88 16.10
CA SER A 125 -3.82 -13.81 16.91
C SER A 125 -5.18 -14.15 16.30
N ILE A 126 -5.35 -13.93 14.99
CA ILE A 126 -6.58 -14.30 14.29
C ILE A 126 -6.62 -15.83 14.12
N PRO A 127 -7.64 -16.53 14.66
CA PRO A 127 -7.69 -17.99 14.56
C PRO A 127 -7.64 -18.49 13.12
N GLY A 128 -6.79 -19.48 12.86
CA GLY A 128 -6.58 -20.07 11.53
C GLY A 128 -5.63 -19.28 10.62
N LEU A 129 -5.09 -18.14 11.09
CA LEU A 129 -4.13 -17.33 10.35
C LEU A 129 -2.84 -17.12 11.14
N SER A 130 -1.71 -17.17 10.44
CA SER A 130 -0.44 -16.62 10.92
C SER A 130 -0.12 -15.32 10.19
N ASN A 131 0.38 -14.31 10.92
CA ASN A 131 0.80 -13.04 10.34
C ASN A 131 2.33 -12.92 10.45
N PRO A 132 3.09 -13.23 9.38
CA PRO A 132 4.55 -13.17 9.42
C PRO A 132 5.10 -11.74 9.43
N ASN A 133 4.36 -10.76 8.89
CA ASN A 133 4.82 -9.39 8.76
C ASN A 133 3.66 -8.42 8.54
N SER A 134 3.82 -7.20 9.04
CA SER A 134 2.98 -6.06 8.72
C SER A 134 3.82 -4.80 8.56
N SER A 135 3.42 -3.92 7.66
CA SER A 135 4.00 -2.59 7.51
C SER A 135 2.92 -1.54 7.62
N SER A 136 3.25 -0.39 8.20
CA SER A 136 2.33 0.73 8.30
C SER A 136 3.07 2.05 8.15
N PHE A 137 2.47 3.00 7.45
CA PHE A 137 3.04 4.29 7.15
C PHE A 137 1.93 5.36 7.08
N THR A 138 2.31 6.59 7.38
CA THR A 138 1.45 7.76 7.23
C THR A 138 2.22 8.86 6.50
N ASP A 139 1.57 9.53 5.57
CA ASP A 139 2.12 10.68 4.85
C ASP A 139 1.13 11.84 4.78
N TYR A 140 1.62 13.04 4.51
CA TYR A 140 0.77 14.17 4.15
C TYR A 140 0.71 14.30 2.64
N ALA A 141 -0.50 14.36 2.09
CA ALA A 141 -0.71 14.46 0.66
C ALA A 141 -1.88 15.41 0.34
N SER A 142 -2.07 15.65 -0.95
CA SER A 142 -3.19 16.42 -1.44
C SER A 142 -3.76 15.82 -2.72
N VAL A 143 -5.04 16.08 -2.97
CA VAL A 143 -5.73 15.77 -4.22
C VAL A 143 -6.52 16.98 -4.69
N ARG A 144 -6.64 17.14 -6.00
CA ARG A 144 -7.47 18.20 -6.57
C ARG A 144 -8.88 17.70 -6.80
N ILE A 145 -9.85 18.27 -6.10
CA ILE A 145 -11.27 17.93 -6.17
C ILE A 145 -12.03 19.18 -6.56
N ASN A 146 -12.77 19.13 -7.67
CA ASN A 146 -13.55 20.26 -8.20
C ASN A 146 -12.73 21.56 -8.32
N GLY A 147 -11.46 21.44 -8.75
CA GLY A 147 -10.55 22.55 -8.93
C GLY A 147 -9.84 23.06 -7.66
N GLN A 148 -10.21 22.57 -6.48
CA GLN A 148 -9.61 22.93 -5.19
C GLN A 148 -8.66 21.85 -4.68
N ASP A 149 -7.52 22.26 -4.12
CA ASP A 149 -6.59 21.35 -3.46
C ASP A 149 -7.10 21.01 -2.06
N ARG A 150 -7.28 19.72 -1.82
CA ARG A 150 -7.73 19.17 -0.54
C ARG A 150 -6.59 18.36 0.05
N GLN A 151 -6.14 18.77 1.23
CA GLN A 151 -5.04 18.13 1.95
C GLN A 151 -5.60 17.08 2.93
N PHE A 152 -4.84 16.02 3.12
CA PHE A 152 -5.19 14.93 4.02
C PHE A 152 -3.94 14.23 4.53
N MET A 153 -4.06 13.59 5.69
CA MET A 153 -3.12 12.55 6.09
C MET A 153 -3.53 11.24 5.42
N TYR A 154 -2.60 10.62 4.72
CA TYR A 154 -2.75 9.33 4.09
C TYR A 154 -2.19 8.24 4.99
N GLY A 155 -3.06 7.36 5.48
CA GLY A 155 -2.69 6.14 6.19
C GLY A 155 -2.60 4.96 5.25
N TYR A 156 -1.57 4.14 5.43
CA TYR A 156 -1.35 2.92 4.66
C TYR A 156 -0.84 1.80 5.56
N SER A 157 -1.53 0.67 5.60
CA SER A 157 -1.07 -0.54 6.30
C SER A 157 -1.22 -1.77 5.43
N ILE A 158 -0.22 -2.66 5.44
CA ILE A 158 -0.28 -3.98 4.82
C ILE A 158 -0.07 -5.03 5.88
N TYR A 159 -0.92 -6.06 5.88
CA TYR A 159 -0.82 -7.23 6.74
C TYR A 159 -0.72 -8.47 5.87
N TYR A 160 0.38 -9.19 5.97
CA TYR A 160 0.56 -10.46 5.27
C TYR A 160 0.02 -11.59 6.15
N PHE A 161 -0.69 -12.53 5.53
CA PHE A 161 -1.27 -13.68 6.24
C PHE A 161 -0.98 -14.97 5.49
N THR A 162 -0.78 -16.03 6.26
CA THR A 162 -0.78 -17.43 5.80
C THR A 162 -1.95 -18.16 6.46
N ILE A 163 -2.67 -18.98 5.70
CA ILE A 163 -3.77 -19.81 6.19
C ILE A 163 -3.18 -21.10 6.77
N ASP A 164 -3.24 -21.24 8.09
CA ASP A 164 -2.68 -22.39 8.80
C ASP A 164 -3.67 -23.56 8.86
N ASP A 165 -4.97 -23.27 8.83
CA ASP A 165 -6.04 -24.28 8.80
C ASP A 165 -6.89 -24.11 7.55
N ALA A 166 -6.62 -24.92 6.52
CA ALA A 166 -7.35 -24.92 5.25
C ALA A 166 -8.82 -25.41 5.35
N ARG A 167 -9.29 -25.82 6.53
CA ARG A 167 -10.69 -26.25 6.76
C ARG A 167 -11.49 -25.24 7.60
N ALA A 168 -10.82 -24.33 8.30
CA ALA A 168 -11.47 -23.34 9.15
C ALA A 168 -12.25 -22.33 8.31
N LYS A 169 -13.49 -22.00 8.64
CA LYS A 169 -14.16 -20.86 7.98
C LYS A 169 -13.64 -19.57 8.59
N ILE A 170 -12.74 -18.88 7.89
CA ILE A 170 -12.02 -17.74 8.43
C ILE A 170 -12.68 -16.46 7.92
N LYS A 171 -13.07 -15.62 8.87
CA LYS A 171 -13.63 -14.29 8.62
C LYS A 171 -12.87 -13.25 9.40
N ILE A 172 -12.60 -12.12 8.76
CA ILE A 172 -12.10 -10.93 9.43
C ILE A 172 -13.29 -10.00 9.66
N THR A 173 -13.60 -9.79 10.93
CA THR A 173 -14.76 -9.07 11.41
C THR A 173 -14.35 -7.74 12.07
N LYS A 174 -15.34 -6.86 12.27
CA LYS A 174 -15.12 -5.49 12.78
C LYS A 174 -14.42 -5.47 14.14
N ASP A 175 -14.65 -6.45 15.00
CA ASP A 175 -14.08 -6.54 16.35
C ASP A 175 -12.56 -6.73 16.36
N LEU A 176 -11.98 -7.26 15.28
CA LEU A 176 -10.52 -7.40 15.10
C LEU A 176 -9.84 -6.08 14.72
N MET A 177 -10.62 -5.04 14.44
CA MET A 177 -10.15 -3.74 13.99
C MET A 177 -10.24 -2.69 15.11
N GLU A 178 -9.31 -1.73 15.11
CA GLU A 178 -9.33 -0.53 15.95
C GLU A 178 -9.33 0.73 15.08
N ASN A 179 -9.67 1.86 15.71
CA ASN A 179 -9.70 3.18 15.09
C ASN A 179 -10.55 3.25 13.83
N ILE A 180 -11.62 2.45 13.80
CA ILE A 180 -12.59 2.46 12.72
C ILE A 180 -13.35 3.79 12.79
N PRO A 181 -13.34 4.61 11.73
CA PRO A 181 -14.09 5.85 11.73
C PRO A 181 -15.58 5.59 11.95
N SER A 182 -16.24 6.43 12.75
CA SER A 182 -17.66 6.25 13.09
C SER A 182 -18.59 6.23 11.88
N TRP A 183 -18.20 6.91 10.80
CA TRP A 183 -18.92 6.95 9.52
C TRP A 183 -18.62 5.77 8.60
N TYR A 184 -17.62 4.94 8.91
CA TYR A 184 -17.21 3.84 8.04
C TYR A 184 -17.94 2.54 8.40
N GLN A 185 -18.61 1.96 7.41
CA GLN A 185 -19.24 0.65 7.52
C GLN A 185 -18.25 -0.43 7.09
N PHE A 186 -17.65 -1.13 8.07
CA PHE A 186 -16.77 -2.27 7.79
C PHE A 186 -17.60 -3.47 7.34
N ASN A 187 -17.30 -3.98 6.14
CA ASN A 187 -17.84 -5.23 5.65
C ASN A 187 -16.89 -6.37 6.04
N GLU A 188 -17.44 -7.48 6.54
CA GLU A 188 -16.65 -8.66 6.85
C GLU A 188 -15.86 -9.12 5.63
N ILE A 189 -14.60 -9.50 5.84
CA ILE A 189 -13.76 -10.06 4.78
C ILE A 189 -13.80 -11.57 4.94
N ILE A 190 -14.35 -12.24 3.93
CA ILE A 190 -14.37 -13.69 3.85
C ILE A 190 -13.01 -14.15 3.32
N VAL A 191 -12.28 -14.92 4.13
CA VAL A 191 -11.01 -15.52 3.73
C VAL A 191 -11.26 -16.90 3.12
N GLN A 192 -12.02 -17.77 3.81
CA GLN A 192 -12.57 -19.03 3.29
C GLN A 192 -13.83 -19.47 4.04
#